data_AF-A0A160VX14-F1
#
_entry.id   AF-A0A160VX14-F1
#
_cell.length_a   1.000
_cell.length_b   1.000
_cell.length_c   1.000
_cell.angle_alpha   90.00
_cell.angle_beta   90.00
_cell.angle_gamma   90.00
#
_symmetry.space_group_name_H-M   'P 1'
#
loop_
_entity.id
_entity.type
_entity.pdbx_description
1 polymer ?
#
loop_
_entity_poly.entity_id
_entity_poly.type
_entity_poly.pdbx_seq_one_letter_code
_entity_poly.pdbx_strand_id
1 'polypeptide(L)'
;MEVERIVPLGIIVAMGAFLGWFIGRGSFVGAMVVFALGAVFLNLYYEFLRRKGYILEDERIIRMEEISARRTLQVILVILAVSMIYLSTKVRSNSSYKGLMSFSGLLLFVLLIIHGIFRIYYSRVM
;
A
#
# COMPACT_ATOMS: atom_id res chain seq x y z
N MET A 1 9.47 7.76 23.08
CA MET A 1 8.04 7.41 23.04
C MET A 1 7.17 8.46 22.36
N GLU A 2 7.18 9.76 22.71
CA GLU A 2 6.31 10.75 22.03
C GLU A 2 6.79 11.13 20.62
N VAL A 3 8.09 11.37 20.43
CA VAL A 3 8.67 11.75 19.12
C VAL A 3 8.49 10.66 18.05
N GLU A 4 8.49 9.39 18.45
CA GLU A 4 8.36 8.23 17.56
C GLU A 4 6.96 8.10 16.93
N ARG A 5 5.93 8.68 17.56
CA ARG A 5 4.57 8.72 16.99
C ARG A 5 4.34 9.97 16.17
N ILE A 6 4.99 11.08 16.51
CA ILE A 6 4.80 12.39 15.85
C ILE A 6 5.37 12.40 14.43
N VAL A 7 6.54 11.78 14.21
CA VAL A 7 7.18 11.75 12.89
C VAL A 7 6.33 11.00 11.83
N PRO A 8 5.85 9.76 12.05
CA PRO A 8 5.03 9.07 11.06
C PRO A 8 3.69 9.78 10.83
N LEU A 9 3.09 10.36 11.88
CA LEU A 9 1.91 11.21 11.74
C LEU A 9 2.19 12.43 10.84
N GLY A 10 3.33 13.10 11.04
CA GLY A 10 3.76 14.22 10.20
C GLY A 10 3.92 13.82 8.73
N ILE A 11 4.54 12.67 8.47
CA ILE A 11 4.70 12.15 7.10
C ILE A 11 3.33 11.84 6.48
N ILE A 12 2.41 11.21 7.22
CA ILE A 12 1.06 10.89 6.73
C ILE A 12 0.26 12.16 6.43
N VAL A 13 0.29 13.15 7.30
CA VAL A 13 -0.41 14.44 7.11
C VAL A 13 0.16 15.18 5.91
N ALA A 14 1.48 15.26 5.78
CA ALA A 14 2.13 15.87 4.62
C ALA A 14 1.75 15.13 3.33
N MET A 15 1.82 13.80 3.33
CA MET A 15 1.43 12.97 2.19
C MET A 15 -0.03 13.22 1.80
N GLY A 16 -0.96 13.27 2.77
CA GLY A 16 -2.37 13.59 2.53
C GLY A 16 -2.58 14.98 1.93
N ALA A 17 -1.87 15.99 2.43
CA ALA A 17 -1.95 17.36 1.91
C ALA A 17 -1.46 17.45 0.45
N PHE A 18 -0.31 16.84 0.14
CA PHE A 18 0.23 16.82 -1.22
C PHE A 18 -0.63 15.97 -2.16
N LEU A 19 -1.17 14.85 -1.70
CA LEU A 19 -2.13 14.05 -2.48
C LEU A 19 -3.36 14.87 -2.85
N GLY A 20 -3.98 15.53 -1.87
CA GLY A 20 -5.14 16.40 -2.10
C GLY A 20 -4.85 17.51 -3.10
N TRP A 21 -3.66 18.13 -2.99
CA TRP A 21 -3.21 19.17 -3.91
C TRP A 21 -3.09 18.65 -5.36
N PHE A 22 -2.39 17.53 -5.57
CA PHE A 22 -2.16 17.00 -6.92
C PHE A 22 -3.44 16.47 -7.56
N ILE A 23 -4.31 15.83 -6.78
CA ILE A 23 -5.64 15.40 -7.23
C ILE A 23 -6.48 16.63 -7.61
N GLY A 24 -6.46 17.69 -6.80
CA GLY A 24 -7.19 18.93 -7.08
C GLY A 24 -6.74 19.64 -8.37
N ARG A 25 -5.49 19.42 -8.80
CA ARG A 25 -4.97 19.91 -10.10
C ARG A 25 -5.17 18.93 -11.26
N GLY A 26 -5.85 17.81 -11.04
CA GLY A 26 -6.04 16.75 -12.06
C GLY A 26 -4.77 15.98 -12.41
N SER A 27 -3.68 16.15 -11.64
CA SER A 27 -2.40 15.52 -11.91
C SER A 27 -2.29 14.17 -11.20
N PHE A 28 -2.82 13.13 -11.85
CA PHE A 28 -2.76 11.74 -11.36
C PHE A 28 -1.32 11.24 -11.14
N VAL A 29 -0.41 11.55 -12.07
CA VAL A 29 1.01 11.14 -11.97
C VAL A 29 1.67 11.75 -10.75
N GLY A 30 1.47 13.05 -10.52
CA GLY A 30 1.99 13.72 -9.32
C GLY A 30 1.45 13.13 -8.01
N ALA A 31 0.15 12.79 -7.96
CA ALA A 31 -0.44 12.13 -6.80
C ALA A 31 0.21 10.74 -6.54
N MET A 32 0.45 9.96 -7.59
CA MET A 32 1.11 8.65 -7.47
C MET A 32 2.57 8.77 -6.99
N VAL A 33 3.32 9.76 -7.48
CA VAL A 33 4.68 10.03 -7.03
C VAL A 33 4.71 10.40 -5.54
N VAL A 34 3.80 11.28 -5.10
CA VAL A 34 3.68 11.66 -3.68
C VAL A 34 3.36 10.46 -2.81
N PHE A 35 2.42 9.61 -3.24
CA PHE A 35 2.08 8.40 -2.50
C PHE A 35 3.28 7.45 -2.36
N ALA A 36 3.98 7.19 -3.46
CA ALA A 36 5.15 6.32 -3.47
C ALA A 36 6.27 6.86 -2.56
N LEU A 37 6.56 8.16 -2.63
CA LEU A 37 7.54 8.81 -1.78
C LEU A 37 7.15 8.75 -0.31
N GLY A 38 5.90 9.04 0.03
CA GLY A 38 5.42 8.98 1.42
C GLY A 38 5.55 7.57 2.01
N ALA A 39 5.21 6.54 1.23
CA ALA A 39 5.40 5.15 1.63
C ALA A 39 6.88 4.79 1.84
N VAL A 40 7.78 5.24 0.95
CA VAL A 40 9.23 5.03 1.07
C VAL A 40 9.79 5.73 2.32
N PHE A 41 9.41 6.99 2.57
CA PHE A 41 9.85 7.72 3.76
C PHE A 41 9.37 7.08 5.06
N LEU A 42 8.13 6.60 5.10
CA LEU A 42 7.63 5.84 6.24
C LEU A 42 8.50 4.61 6.49
N ASN A 43 8.76 3.84 5.43
CA ASN A 43 9.52 2.59 5.52
C ASN A 43 10.96 2.84 6.01
N LEU A 44 11.65 3.84 5.43
CA LEU A 44 12.98 4.25 5.85
C LEU A 44 13.02 4.71 7.31
N TYR A 45 11.99 5.42 7.77
CA TYR A 45 11.90 5.86 9.17
C TYR A 45 11.77 4.67 10.13
N TYR A 46 10.92 3.70 9.81
CA TYR A 46 10.78 2.47 10.60
C TYR A 46 12.07 1.65 10.56
N GLU A 47 12.74 1.53 9.42
CA GLU A 47 14.01 0.82 9.33
C GLU A 47 15.11 1.52 10.14
N PHE A 48 15.13 2.85 10.16
CA PHE A 48 16.03 3.64 11.00
C PHE A 48 15.79 3.40 12.49
N LEU A 49 14.53 3.38 12.94
CA LEU A 49 14.16 3.05 14.31
C LEU A 49 14.59 1.62 14.67
N ARG A 50 14.42 0.67 13.74
CA ARG A 50 14.86 -0.71 13.90
C ARG A 50 16.37 -0.82 14.08
N ARG A 51 17.16 -0.16 13.23
CA ARG A 51 18.64 -0.16 13.32
C ARG A 51 19.16 0.45 14.63
N LYS A 52 18.41 1.36 15.24
CA LYS A 52 18.76 1.96 16.53
C LYS A 52 18.37 1.11 17.75
N GLY A 53 17.76 -0.06 17.55
CA GLY A 53 17.37 -0.96 18.64
C GLY A 53 16.16 -0.48 19.45
N TYR A 54 15.43 0.53 18.99
CA TYR A 54 14.16 0.96 19.60
C TYR A 54 13.03 -0.04 19.34
N ILE A 55 13.17 -0.85 18.29
CA ILE A 55 12.26 -1.94 17.95
C ILE A 55 13.01 -3.26 18.18
N LEU A 56 12.78 -3.89 19.34
CA LEU A 56 13.24 -5.25 19.62
C LEU A 56 12.32 -6.23 18.90
N GLU A 57 12.58 -6.48 17.62
CA GLU A 57 11.93 -7.53 16.84
C GLU A 57 12.50 -8.89 17.24
N ASP A 58 11.84 -9.54 18.18
CA ASP A 58 12.08 -10.95 18.45
C ASP A 58 11.64 -11.79 17.23
N GLU A 59 12.19 -12.99 17.06
CA GLU A 59 11.92 -13.83 15.89
C GLU A 59 10.41 -14.21 15.75
N ARG A 60 9.67 -14.10 16.86
CA ARG A 60 8.21 -14.22 16.88
C ARG A 60 7.49 -13.01 16.27
N ILE A 61 7.98 -11.80 16.51
CA ILE A 61 7.37 -10.56 16.01
C ILE A 61 7.50 -10.51 14.49
N ILE A 62 8.68 -10.84 13.95
CA ILE A 62 8.93 -10.90 12.51
C ILE A 62 7.96 -11.90 11.84
N ARG A 63 7.81 -13.11 12.40
CA ARG A 63 6.86 -14.11 11.87
C ARG A 63 5.41 -13.64 11.93
N MET A 64 5.01 -12.94 12.99
CA MET A 64 3.67 -12.36 13.08
C MET A 64 3.44 -11.29 12.01
N GLU A 65 4.43 -10.42 11.79
CA GLU A 65 4.37 -9.38 10.76
C GLU A 65 4.22 -10.00 9.38
N GLU A 66 5.03 -11.01 9.04
CA GLU A 66 4.93 -11.72 7.76
C GLU A 66 3.54 -12.36 7.53
N ILE A 67 2.99 -13.03 8.54
CA ILE A 67 1.65 -13.63 8.46
C ILE A 67 0.60 -12.53 8.28
N SER A 68 0.71 -11.44 9.04
CA SER A 68 -0.21 -10.30 8.96
C SER A 68 -0.15 -9.61 7.59
N ALA A 69 1.03 -9.43 7.01
CA ALA A 69 1.25 -8.84 5.70
C ALA A 69 0.65 -9.71 4.59
N ARG A 70 0.86 -11.04 4.64
CA ARG A 70 0.25 -12.00 3.70
C ARG A 70 -1.28 -11.94 3.75
N ARG A 71 -1.87 -11.92 4.95
CA ARG A 71 -3.32 -11.85 5.13
C ARG A 71 -3.89 -10.50 4.70
N THR A 72 -3.23 -9.41 5.03
CA THR A 72 -3.64 -8.07 4.60
C THR A 72 -3.65 -7.97 3.07
N LEU A 73 -2.60 -8.46 2.42
CA LEU A 73 -2.52 -8.47 0.96
C LEU A 73 -3.60 -9.35 0.33
N GLN A 74 -3.92 -10.50 0.92
CA GLN A 74 -5.01 -11.36 0.48
C GLN A 74 -6.38 -10.67 0.61
N VAL A 75 -6.65 -9.98 1.71
CA VAL A 75 -7.90 -9.22 1.92
C VAL A 75 -8.01 -8.08 0.90
N ILE A 76 -6.93 -7.33 0.68
CA ILE A 76 -6.89 -6.26 -0.32
C ILE A 76 -7.20 -6.80 -1.73
N LEU A 77 -6.61 -7.95 -2.10
CA LEU A 77 -6.89 -8.60 -3.38
C LEU A 77 -8.36 -8.98 -3.53
N VAL A 78 -8.99 -9.53 -2.49
CA VAL A 78 -10.42 -9.87 -2.50
C VAL A 78 -11.28 -8.62 -2.68
N ILE A 79 -10.99 -7.56 -1.91
CA ILE A 79 -11.72 -6.28 -2.01
C ILE A 79 -11.59 -5.69 -3.42
N LEU A 80 -10.39 -5.71 -4.01
CA LEU A 80 -10.16 -5.25 -5.37
C LEU A 80 -10.89 -6.09 -6.42
N ALA A 81 -10.92 -7.42 -6.26
CA ALA A 81 -11.64 -8.31 -7.16
C ALA A 81 -13.15 -8.02 -7.12
N VAL A 82 -13.73 -7.87 -5.92
CA VAL A 82 -15.14 -7.48 -5.75
C VAL A 82 -15.42 -6.10 -6.34
N SER A 83 -14.52 -5.14 -6.11
CA SER A 83 -14.61 -3.79 -6.67
C SER A 83 -14.57 -3.78 -8.20
N MET A 84 -13.75 -4.64 -8.82
CA MET A 84 -13.74 -4.81 -10.28
C MET A 84 -15.05 -5.37 -10.82
N ILE A 85 -15.64 -6.37 -10.16
CA ILE A 85 -16.97 -6.90 -10.54
C ILE A 85 -17.99 -5.75 -10.51
N TYR A 86 -18.00 -4.97 -9.43
CA TYR A 86 -18.87 -3.81 -9.32
C TYR A 86 -18.62 -2.77 -10.44
N LEU A 87 -17.37 -2.39 -10.67
CA LEU A 87 -16.99 -1.43 -11.71
C LEU A 87 -17.37 -1.91 -13.11
N SER A 88 -17.29 -3.23 -13.38
CA SER A 88 -17.72 -3.79 -14.66
C SER A 88 -19.19 -3.50 -14.97
N THR A 89 -20.06 -3.52 -13.94
CA THR A 89 -21.47 -3.15 -14.10
C THR A 89 -21.67 -1.67 -14.37
N LYS A 90 -20.85 -0.80 -13.74
CA LYS A 90 -20.94 0.66 -13.89
C LYS A 90 -20.38 1.16 -15.20
N VAL A 91 -19.31 0.55 -15.72
CA VAL A 91 -18.74 0.87 -17.04
C VAL A 91 -19.76 0.66 -18.16
N ARG A 92 -20.68 -0.31 -18.02
CA ARG A 92 -21.75 -0.54 -18.99
C ARG A 92 -22.75 0.62 -19.07
N SER A 93 -22.93 1.35 -17.97
CA SER A 93 -23.87 2.47 -17.85
C SER A 93 -23.21 3.83 -18.10
N ASN A 94 -21.94 4.00 -17.75
CA ASN A 94 -21.22 5.26 -17.93
C ASN A 94 -19.74 4.99 -18.25
N SER A 95 -19.30 5.49 -19.41
CA SER A 95 -17.93 5.30 -19.92
C SER A 95 -16.87 5.99 -19.07
N SER A 96 -17.24 6.95 -18.21
CA SER A 96 -16.33 7.64 -17.29
C SER A 96 -15.65 6.70 -16.29
N TYR A 97 -16.22 5.51 -16.02
CA TYR A 97 -15.63 4.53 -15.13
C TYR A 97 -14.55 3.65 -15.78
N LYS A 98 -14.35 3.75 -17.12
CA LYS A 98 -13.38 2.90 -17.83
C LYS A 98 -11.96 3.06 -17.29
N GLY A 99 -11.52 4.30 -17.05
CA GLY A 99 -10.19 4.56 -16.50
C GLY A 99 -9.99 3.95 -15.12
N LEU A 100 -11.00 4.07 -14.26
CA LEU A 100 -10.98 3.49 -12.92
C LEU A 100 -10.95 1.95 -12.97
N MET A 101 -11.73 1.34 -13.86
CA MET A 101 -11.72 -0.12 -14.08
C MET A 101 -10.36 -0.62 -14.59
N SER A 102 -9.76 0.06 -15.57
CA SER A 102 -8.44 -0.28 -16.09
C SER A 102 -7.36 -0.15 -15.01
N PHE A 103 -7.40 0.92 -14.21
CA PHE A 103 -6.47 1.11 -13.09
C PHE A 103 -6.62 0.04 -12.02
N SER A 104 -7.85 -0.24 -11.57
CA SER A 104 -8.12 -1.29 -10.59
C SER A 104 -7.67 -2.67 -11.08
N GLY A 105 -7.83 -2.96 -12.38
CA GLY A 105 -7.34 -4.20 -12.98
C GLY A 105 -5.82 -4.30 -13.00
N LEU A 106 -5.13 -3.23 -13.38
CA LEU A 106 -3.67 -3.20 -13.35
C LEU A 106 -3.14 -3.33 -11.91
N LEU A 107 -3.77 -2.65 -10.95
CA LEU A 107 -3.42 -2.73 -9.54
C LEU A 107 -3.62 -4.15 -8.99
N LEU A 108 -4.75 -4.80 -9.30
CA LEU A 108 -5.02 -6.20 -8.93
C LEU A 108 -3.94 -7.12 -9.49
N PHE A 109 -3.57 -6.95 -10.76
CA PHE A 109 -2.54 -7.77 -11.41
C PHE A 109 -1.17 -7.62 -10.74
N VAL A 110 -0.74 -6.38 -10.47
CA VAL A 110 0.52 -6.10 -9.76
C VAL A 110 0.52 -6.72 -8.36
N LEU A 111 -0.58 -6.57 -7.61
CA LEU A 111 -0.69 -7.14 -6.26
C LEU A 111 -0.70 -8.67 -6.28
N LEU A 112 -1.27 -9.31 -7.30
CA LEU A 112 -1.21 -10.77 -7.47
C LEU A 112 0.22 -11.24 -7.71
N ILE A 113 1.00 -10.51 -8.51
CA ILE A 113 2.43 -10.81 -8.72
C ILE A 113 3.18 -10.70 -7.38
N ILE A 114 2.98 -9.61 -6.64
CA ILE A 114 3.61 -9.40 -5.32
C ILE A 114 3.21 -10.52 -4.36
N HIS A 115 1.93 -10.90 -4.33
CA HIS A 115 1.44 -12.02 -3.53
C HIS A 115 2.16 -13.33 -3.86
N GLY A 116 2.33 -13.61 -5.16
CA GLY A 116 3.05 -14.78 -5.64
C GLY A 116 4.53 -14.76 -5.25
N ILE A 117 5.20 -13.63 -5.42
CA ILE A 117 6.60 -13.44 -5.01
C ILE A 117 6.75 -13.68 -3.50
N PHE A 118 5.89 -13.10 -2.68
CA PHE A 118 5.90 -13.33 -1.23
C PHE A 118 5.65 -14.79 -0.89
N ARG A 119 4.70 -15.46 -1.55
CA ARG A 119 4.47 -16.89 -1.34
C ARG A 119 5.72 -17.71 -1.62
N ILE A 120 6.42 -17.43 -2.72
CA ILE A 120 7.66 -18.13 -3.11
C ILE A 120 8.82 -17.81 -2.17
N TYR A 121 8.98 -16.55 -1.80
CA TYR A 121 10.05 -16.10 -0.91
C TYR A 121 9.91 -16.74 0.48
N TYR A 122 8.72 -16.64 1.07
CA TYR A 122 8.48 -17.17 2.42
C TYR A 122 8.38 -18.70 2.47
N SER A 123 8.04 -19.39 1.36
CA SER A 123 8.11 -20.86 1.32
C SER A 123 9.54 -21.40 1.29
N ARG A 124 10.55 -20.54 1.08
CA ARG A 124 11.97 -20.91 1.12
C ARG A 124 12.66 -20.54 2.42
N VAL A 125 12.11 -19.56 3.16
CA VAL A 125 12.68 -19.03 4.40
C VAL A 125 12.09 -19.73 5.64
N MET A 126 10.84 -20.21 5.54
CA MET A 126 10.22 -21.12 6.50
C MET A 126 10.33 -22.56 6.03
#